data_AF-A0A447N9K9-F1
#
_entry.id   AF-A0A447N9K9-F1
#
_cell.length_a   1.000
_cell.length_b   1.000
_cell.length_c   1.000
_cell.angle_alpha   90.00
_cell.angle_beta   90.00
_cell.angle_gamma   90.00
#
_symmetry.space_group_name_H-M   'P 1'
#
loop_
_entity.id
_entity.type
_entity.pdbx_description
1 polymer ?
#
loop_
_entity_poly.entity_id
_entity_poly.type
_entity_poly.pdbx_seq_one_letter_code
_entity_poly.pdbx_strand_id
1 'polypeptide(L)'
;MQDFTGVPAVVDLAAMREAVKRLGGDTSKVNPLSPVDLVIDHSVTVDHFGDDDAFEENVRLEMERNHERYMFLKWGKQAFSRFSVVPPGTGICHQVNLEYLGKAVWSELQDGEWIAYPDSLVGTDSPYDHD
;
A
#
# COMPACT_ATOMS: atom_id res chain seq x y z
N MET A 1 4.83 -0.37 0.00
CA MET A 1 4.62 -1.79 0.32
C MET A 1 4.02 -2.48 -0.89
N GLN A 2 4.32 -3.75 -1.12
CA GLN A 2 3.60 -4.56 -2.11
C GLN A 2 2.47 -5.37 -1.46
N ASP A 3 1.52 -5.89 -2.24
CA ASP A 3 0.30 -6.55 -1.75
C ASP A 3 0.56 -7.79 -0.88
N PHE A 4 1.53 -8.64 -1.23
CA PHE A 4 1.85 -9.85 -0.45
C PHE A 4 2.38 -9.57 0.96
N THR A 5 3.11 -8.47 1.15
CA THR A 5 3.63 -8.07 2.46
C THR A 5 2.75 -7.03 3.16
N GLY A 6 1.93 -6.32 2.39
CA GLY A 6 1.00 -5.32 2.88
C GLY A 6 -0.22 -5.88 3.59
N VAL A 7 -0.77 -7.00 3.10
CA VAL A 7 -1.92 -7.67 3.76
C VAL A 7 -1.59 -8.12 5.19
N PRO A 8 -0.48 -8.86 5.44
CA PRO A 8 -0.07 -9.21 6.80
C PRO A 8 0.11 -7.99 7.71
N ALA A 9 0.70 -6.90 7.22
CA ALA A 9 0.90 -5.70 8.02
C ALA A 9 -0.42 -5.02 8.45
N VAL A 10 -1.42 -4.99 7.57
CA VAL A 10 -2.75 -4.47 7.93
C VAL A 10 -3.45 -5.39 8.94
N VAL A 11 -3.25 -6.71 8.84
CA VAL A 11 -3.71 -7.68 9.84
C VAL A 11 -3.04 -7.42 11.19
N ASP A 12 -1.72 -7.21 11.22
CA ASP A 12 -0.99 -6.91 12.45
C ASP A 12 -1.48 -5.63 13.11
N LEU A 13 -1.71 -4.56 12.34
CA LEU A 13 -2.27 -3.32 12.86
C LEU A 13 -3.68 -3.52 13.43
N ALA A 14 -4.52 -4.33 12.78
CA ALA A 14 -5.84 -4.68 13.28
C ALA A 14 -5.76 -5.49 14.59
N ALA A 15 -4.84 -6.44 14.68
CA ALA A 15 -4.60 -7.24 15.88
C ALA A 15 -4.07 -6.38 17.04
N MET A 16 -3.17 -5.43 16.75
CA MET A 16 -2.68 -4.45 17.73
C MET A 16 -3.80 -3.57 18.27
N ARG A 17 -4.73 -3.11 17.43
CA ARG A 17 -5.92 -2.35 17.87
C ARG A 17 -6.77 -3.17 18.84
N GLU A 18 -7.03 -4.43 18.51
CA GLU A 18 -7.78 -5.34 19.37
C GLU A 18 -7.07 -5.58 20.71
N ALA A 19 -5.74 -5.74 20.70
CA ALA A 19 -4.95 -5.88 21.93
C ALA A 19 -5.00 -4.62 22.81
N VAL A 20 -4.82 -3.43 22.22
CA VAL A 20 -4.91 -2.14 22.94
C VAL A 20 -6.30 -1.94 23.55
N LYS A 21 -7.35 -2.28 22.81
CA LYS A 21 -8.74 -2.23 23.29
C LYS A 21 -8.95 -3.13 24.51
N ARG A 22 -8.44 -4.37 24.48
CA ARG A 22 -8.54 -5.31 25.61
C ARG A 22 -7.84 -4.82 26.86
N LEU A 23 -6.79 -4.03 26.70
CA LEU A 23 -6.06 -3.40 27.80
C LEU A 23 -6.69 -2.06 28.26
N GLY A 24 -7.82 -1.65 27.68
CA GLY A 24 -8.50 -0.38 27.99
C GLY A 24 -7.78 0.86 27.46
N GLY A 25 -6.86 0.69 26.50
CA GLY A 25 -6.12 1.78 25.87
C GLY A 25 -6.87 2.41 24.69
N ASP A 26 -6.31 3.51 24.19
CA ASP A 26 -6.82 4.23 23.03
C ASP A 26 -6.34 3.59 21.72
N THR A 27 -7.28 2.94 21.01
CA THR A 27 -7.00 2.27 19.73
C THR A 27 -6.65 3.23 18.59
N SER A 28 -7.01 4.51 18.70
CA SER A 28 -6.71 5.50 17.66
C SER A 28 -5.20 5.77 17.54
N LYS A 29 -4.45 5.50 18.62
CA LYS A 29 -2.98 5.56 18.65
C LYS A 29 -2.31 4.45 17.84
N VAL A 30 -3.03 3.38 17.53
CA VAL A 30 -2.55 2.34 16.62
C VAL A 30 -2.87 2.78 15.19
N ASN A 31 -1.93 3.55 14.64
CA ASN A 31 -1.95 4.06 13.29
C ASN A 31 -0.51 4.17 12.77
N PRO A 32 -0.25 4.01 11.46
CA PRO A 32 1.06 4.30 10.90
C PRO A 32 1.52 5.71 11.27
N LEU A 33 2.78 5.83 11.68
CA LEU A 33 3.39 7.12 12.02
C LEU A 33 3.80 7.88 10.76
N SER A 34 4.36 7.16 9.78
CA SER A 34 4.69 7.67 8.46
C SER A 34 3.60 7.31 7.44
N PRO A 35 3.45 8.07 6.34
CA PRO A 35 2.64 7.66 5.20
C PRO A 35 3.06 6.28 4.68
N VAL A 36 2.08 5.46 4.36
CA VAL A 36 2.28 4.12 3.81
C VAL A 36 1.44 3.99 2.55
N ASP A 37 2.10 3.75 1.42
CA ASP A 37 1.47 3.43 0.14
C ASP A 37 1.65 1.94 -0.16
N LEU A 38 0.54 1.22 -0.35
CA LEU A 38 0.52 -0.17 -0.77
C LEU A 38 0.19 -0.26 -2.26
N VAL A 39 1.07 -0.82 -3.06
CA VAL A 39 0.87 -1.08 -4.49
C VAL A 39 0.49 -2.53 -4.70
N ILE A 40 -0.57 -2.75 -5.50
CA ILE A 40 -1.01 -4.10 -5.90
C ILE A 40 -0.46 -4.36 -7.29
N ASP A 41 0.56 -5.20 -7.38
CA ASP A 41 1.29 -5.47 -8.63
C ASP A 41 1.65 -6.95 -8.83
N HIS A 42 1.83 -7.73 -7.76
CA HIS A 42 2.33 -9.11 -7.85
C HIS A 42 1.26 -10.19 -8.08
N SER A 43 0.01 -9.79 -8.25
CA SER A 43 -1.11 -10.73 -8.27
C SER A 43 -1.73 -10.94 -9.65
N VAL A 44 -1.57 -9.97 -10.57
CA VAL A 44 -2.05 -10.11 -11.95
C VAL A 44 -1.31 -11.28 -12.61
N THR A 45 -2.05 -12.33 -12.94
CA THR A 45 -1.55 -13.49 -13.68
C THR A 45 -1.88 -13.33 -15.17
N VAL A 46 -1.03 -13.87 -16.05
CA VAL A 46 -1.27 -13.87 -17.50
C VAL A 46 -2.10 -15.11 -17.84
N ASP A 47 -3.43 -14.98 -17.81
CA ASP A 47 -4.37 -16.03 -18.22
C ASP A 47 -4.72 -15.94 -19.71
N HIS A 48 -4.85 -14.71 -20.23
CA HIS A 48 -5.08 -14.39 -21.63
C HIS A 48 -3.90 -13.59 -22.21
N PHE A 49 -3.54 -13.84 -23.48
CA PHE A 49 -2.45 -13.15 -24.17
C PHE A 49 -2.68 -13.09 -25.69
N GLY A 50 -2.10 -12.08 -26.34
CA GLY A 50 -1.99 -12.03 -27.80
C GLY A 50 -3.16 -11.36 -28.53
N ASP A 51 -4.09 -10.73 -27.82
CA ASP A 51 -5.17 -9.91 -28.37
C ASP A 51 -5.32 -8.60 -27.56
N ASP A 52 -6.12 -7.67 -28.09
CA ASP A 52 -6.33 -6.34 -27.49
C ASP A 52 -7.14 -6.40 -26.18
N ASP A 53 -7.91 -7.47 -25.95
CA ASP A 53 -8.78 -7.64 -24.78
C ASP A 53 -8.05 -8.31 -23.60
N ALA A 54 -6.88 -8.92 -23.84
CA ALA A 54 -6.12 -9.70 -22.87
C ALA A 54 -5.82 -8.94 -21.57
N PHE A 55 -5.53 -7.64 -21.64
CA PHE A 55 -5.24 -6.84 -20.46
C PHE A 55 -6.47 -6.68 -19.55
N GLU A 56 -7.60 -6.28 -20.13
CA GLU A 56 -8.84 -6.08 -19.38
C GLU A 56 -9.33 -7.39 -18.75
N GLU A 57 -9.24 -8.50 -19.50
CA GLU A 57 -9.68 -9.80 -19.02
C GLU A 57 -8.78 -10.34 -17.89
N ASN A 58 -7.46 -10.17 -17.99
CA ASN A 58 -6.54 -10.54 -16.91
C ASN A 58 -6.77 -9.72 -15.64
N VAL A 59 -7.02 -8.41 -15.77
CA VAL A 59 -7.34 -7.54 -14.61
C VAL A 59 -8.69 -7.94 -14.00
N ARG A 60 -9.69 -8.29 -14.83
CA ARG A 60 -11.00 -8.75 -14.37
C ARG A 60 -10.89 -10.05 -13.57
N LEU A 61 -10.19 -11.04 -14.09
CA LEU A 61 -9.94 -12.33 -13.42
C LEU A 61 -9.19 -12.14 -12.12
N GLU A 62 -8.22 -11.23 -12.09
CA GLU A 62 -7.46 -10.89 -10.88
C GLU A 62 -8.37 -10.31 -9.78
N MET A 63 -9.25 -9.37 -10.17
CA MET A 63 -10.24 -8.79 -9.25
C MET A 63 -11.22 -9.83 -8.70
N GLU A 64 -11.59 -10.83 -9.51
CA GLU A 64 -12.47 -11.93 -9.10
C GLU A 64 -11.76 -12.87 -8.12
N ARG A 65 -10.52 -13.30 -8.42
CA ARG A 65 -9.74 -14.24 -7.60
C ARG A 65 -9.33 -13.65 -6.25
N ASN A 66 -8.99 -12.37 -6.22
CA ASN A 66 -8.46 -11.69 -5.04
C ASN A 66 -9.48 -10.76 -4.37
N HIS A 67 -10.77 -10.95 -4.62
CA HIS A 67 -11.86 -10.10 -4.12
C HIS A 67 -11.79 -9.84 -2.61
N GLU A 68 -11.66 -10.89 -1.78
CA GLU A 68 -11.61 -10.76 -0.33
C GLU A 68 -10.42 -9.95 0.14
N ARG A 69 -9.26 -10.17 -0.49
CA ARG A 69 -8.02 -9.43 -0.20
C ARG A 69 -8.18 -7.95 -0.51
N TYR A 70 -8.82 -7.59 -1.62
CA TYR A 70 -9.08 -6.20 -1.99
C TYR A 70 -10.12 -5.53 -1.09
N MET A 71 -11.16 -6.26 -0.69
CA MET A 71 -12.12 -5.78 0.31
C MET A 71 -11.43 -5.49 1.65
N PHE A 72 -10.51 -6.35 2.08
CA PHE A 72 -9.73 -6.15 3.29
C PHE A 72 -8.78 -4.94 3.20
N LEU A 73 -8.06 -4.78 2.09
CA LEU A 73 -7.18 -3.62 1.88
C LEU A 73 -7.97 -2.30 1.77
N LYS A 74 -9.16 -2.34 1.15
CA LYS A 74 -10.08 -1.19 1.08
C LYS A 74 -10.58 -0.79 2.47
N TRP A 75 -10.88 -1.77 3.33
CA TRP A 75 -11.17 -1.50 4.74
C TRP A 75 -9.96 -0.86 5.44
N GLY A 76 -8.75 -1.38 5.23
CA GLY A 76 -7.51 -0.82 5.79
C GLY A 76 -7.32 0.66 5.45
N LYS A 77 -7.54 1.05 4.19
CA LYS A 77 -7.52 2.45 3.73
C LYS A 77 -8.51 3.36 4.47
N GLN A 78 -9.66 2.84 4.88
CA GLN A 78 -10.64 3.60 5.67
C GLN A 78 -10.31 3.59 7.16
N ALA A 79 -9.66 2.53 7.64
CA ALA A 79 -9.36 2.33 9.05
C ALA A 79 -8.12 3.10 9.53
N PHE A 80 -7.17 3.42 8.65
CA PHE A 80 -5.89 4.06 8.99
C PHE A 80 -5.69 5.35 8.19
N SER A 81 -5.43 6.46 8.88
CA SER A 81 -5.42 7.81 8.28
C SER A 81 -4.23 8.10 7.38
N ARG A 82 -3.15 7.32 7.50
CA ARG A 82 -1.88 7.47 6.75
C ARG A 82 -1.62 6.28 5.83
N PHE A 83 -2.66 5.52 5.49
CA PHE A 83 -2.55 4.32 4.65
C PHE A 83 -3.31 4.51 3.34
N SER A 84 -2.61 4.31 2.24
CA SER A 84 -3.15 4.43 0.88
C SER A 84 -2.92 3.11 0.12
N VAL A 85 -3.80 2.85 -0.86
CA VAL A 85 -3.76 1.65 -1.69
C VAL A 85 -3.86 2.06 -3.16
N VAL A 86 -2.88 1.64 -3.95
CA VAL A 86 -2.83 1.78 -5.41
C VAL A 86 -3.40 0.49 -6.04
N PRO A 87 -4.43 0.60 -6.90
CA PRO A 87 -5.13 -0.57 -7.45
C PRO A 87 -4.28 -1.35 -8.48
N PRO A 88 -4.65 -2.62 -8.78
CA PRO A 88 -3.98 -3.42 -9.80
C PRO A 88 -4.07 -2.76 -11.18
N GLY A 89 -3.08 -3.04 -12.03
CA GLY A 89 -2.99 -2.51 -13.39
C GLY A 89 -2.41 -1.09 -13.49
N THR A 90 -2.00 -0.47 -12.37
CA THR A 90 -1.38 0.87 -12.36
C THR A 90 0.12 0.84 -12.73
N GLY A 91 0.77 -0.32 -12.59
CA GLY A 91 2.20 -0.51 -12.82
C GLY A 91 2.86 -1.30 -11.69
N ILE A 92 4.15 -1.58 -11.83
CA ILE A 92 4.95 -2.29 -10.81
C ILE A 92 5.33 -1.31 -9.68
N CYS A 93 5.43 -1.79 -8.44
CA CYS A 93 5.69 -0.99 -7.24
C CYS A 93 6.83 0.03 -7.43
N HIS A 94 7.97 -0.37 -7.99
CA HIS A 94 9.11 0.52 -8.24
C HIS A 94 8.83 1.60 -9.30
N GLN A 95 8.12 1.26 -10.38
CA GLN A 95 7.77 2.23 -11.42
C GLN A 95 6.78 3.27 -10.90
N VAL A 96 5.72 2.82 -10.20
CA VAL A 96 4.75 3.70 -9.56
C VAL A 96 5.43 4.62 -8.55
N ASN A 97 6.40 4.09 -7.81
CA ASN A 97 7.16 4.91 -6.86
C ASN A 97 7.95 6.02 -7.55
N LEU A 98 8.68 5.72 -8.63
CA LEU A 98 9.49 6.70 -9.36
C LEU A 98 8.64 7.74 -10.12
N GLU A 99 7.52 7.32 -10.69
CA GLU A 99 6.72 8.16 -11.58
C GLU A 99 5.63 8.96 -10.86
N TYR A 100 5.13 8.48 -9.72
CA TYR A 100 3.92 9.04 -9.08
C TYR A 100 4.02 9.29 -7.58
N LEU A 101 4.78 8.50 -6.81
CA LEU A 101 4.82 8.64 -5.35
C LEU A 101 6.03 9.44 -4.84
N GLY A 102 7.17 9.33 -5.51
CA GLY A 102 8.41 10.01 -5.13
C GLY A 102 8.30 11.52 -5.29
N LYS A 103 8.64 12.25 -4.23
CA LYS A 103 8.55 13.72 -4.21
C LYS A 103 9.91 14.41 -4.23
N ALA A 104 11.01 13.66 -4.10
CA ALA A 104 12.39 14.11 -3.91
C ALA A 104 12.62 14.97 -2.66
N VAL A 105 11.73 15.93 -2.35
CA VAL A 105 11.68 16.72 -1.14
C VAL A 105 10.25 16.71 -0.61
N TRP A 106 10.08 16.32 0.65
CA TRP A 106 8.83 16.49 1.37
C TRP A 106 8.84 17.81 2.12
N SER A 107 7.64 18.39 2.29
CA SER A 107 7.44 19.54 3.16
C SER A 107 6.24 19.29 4.07
N GLU A 108 6.43 19.58 5.36
CA GLU A 108 5.36 19.46 6.36
C GLU A 108 5.40 20.68 7.29
N LEU A 109 4.22 21.11 7.73
CA LEU A 109 4.09 22.14 8.76
C LEU A 109 4.25 21.47 10.14
N GLN A 110 5.36 21.75 10.82
CA GLN A 110 5.65 21.26 12.16
C GLN A 110 5.88 22.47 13.08
N ASP A 111 5.18 22.52 14.21
CA ASP A 111 5.27 23.61 15.20
C ASP A 111 5.10 25.03 14.62
N GLY A 112 4.34 25.16 13.53
CA GLY A 112 4.07 26.45 12.86
C GLY A 112 5.11 26.86 11.81
N GLU A 113 6.15 26.05 11.60
CA GLU A 113 7.17 26.27 10.58
C GLU A 113 7.12 25.19 9.50
N TRP A 114 7.39 25.58 8.26
CA TRP A 114 7.52 24.62 7.16
C TRP A 114 8.90 24.00 7.19
N ILE A 115 8.96 22.69 7.42
CA ILE A 115 10.19 21.90 7.37
C ILE A 115 10.23 21.16 6.04
N ALA A 116 11.31 21.34 5.29
CA ALA A 116 11.59 20.58 4.08
C ALA A 116 12.71 19.56 4.34
N TYR A 117 12.54 18.33 3.87
CA TYR A 117 13.49 17.24 4.07
C TYR A 117 13.54 16.31 2.86
N PRO A 118 14.68 15.64 2.59
CA PRO A 118 14.79 14.73 1.46
C PRO A 118 13.82 13.56 1.60
N ASP A 119 13.30 13.11 0.47
CA ASP A 119 12.48 11.91 0.38
C ASP A 119 13.32 10.68 0.75
N SER A 120 12.79 9.86 1.65
CA SER A 120 13.40 8.60 2.06
C SER A 120 12.30 7.60 2.38
N LEU A 121 12.48 6.35 1.96
CA LEU A 121 11.48 5.30 2.11
C LEU A 121 12.13 3.98 2.49
N VAL A 122 11.35 3.12 3.14
CA VAL A 122 11.70 1.71 3.35
C VAL A 122 10.60 0.87 2.70
N GLY A 123 10.98 -0.01 1.78
CA GLY A 123 10.07 -0.94 1.12
C GLY A 123 10.02 -2.29 1.83
N THR A 124 8.83 -2.89 1.90
CA THR A 124 8.66 -4.33 2.23
C THR A 124 8.70 -5.20 0.98
N ASP A 125 9.36 -4.69 -0.05
CA ASP A 125 9.65 -5.38 -1.29
C ASP A 125 11.17 -5.45 -1.40
N SER A 126 11.69 -6.59 -1.83
CA SER A 126 13.12 -6.75 -2.09
C SER A 126 13.35 -6.50 -3.57
N PRO A 127 13.64 -5.26 -4.02
CA PRO A 127 14.44 -5.15 -5.22
C PRO A 127 15.78 -5.78 -4.83
N TYR A 128 16.25 -6.78 -5.55
CA TYR A 128 17.70 -6.93 -5.60
C TYR A 128 18.25 -5.56 -5.99
N ASP A 129 19.09 -4.97 -5.14
CA ASP A 129 19.68 -3.63 -5.25
C ASP A 129 19.66 -3.11 -6.69
N HIS A 130 18.83 -2.10 -6.95
CA HIS A 130 19.06 -1.22 -8.08
C HIS A 130 20.01 -0.12 -7.59
N ASP A 131 21.28 -0.52 -7.46
CA ASP A 131 22.46 0.34 -7.62
C ASP A 131 22.50 0.95 -9.03
#